data_AF-A0AAV6JW95-F1
#
_entry.id   AF-A0AAV6JW95-F1
#
_cell.length_a   1.000
_cell.length_b   1.000
_cell.length_c   1.000
_cell.angle_alpha   90.00
_cell.angle_beta   90.00
_cell.angle_gamma   90.00
#
_symmetry.space_group_name_H-M   'P 1'
#
loop_
_entity.id
_entity.type
_entity.pdbx_description
1 polymer ?
#
loop_
_entity_poly.entity_id
_entity_poly.type
_entity_poly.pdbx_seq_one_letter_code
_entity_poly.pdbx_strand_id
1 'polypeptide(L)'
;MILASMDTVRISNNLYIIKKIVCNFIEKQKLINKILINSLQDCAALLAYEQPQQSSVGYLLSESQREIVADTVNAMILSTNPNVEDSQGCLHSYLERLLRQLTACYLERRSLNGDQGEAFQLRRVLNCGKKD
;
A
#
# COMPACT_ATOMS: atom_id res chain seq x y z
N MET A 1 6.22 1.86 -52.76
CA MET A 1 7.02 0.94 -51.90
C MET A 1 7.28 1.51 -50.51
N ILE A 2 7.67 2.79 -50.37
CA ILE A 2 7.97 3.43 -49.07
C ILE A 2 6.74 3.50 -48.14
N LEU A 3 5.56 3.88 -48.65
CA LEU A 3 4.33 3.99 -47.84
C LEU A 3 3.89 2.65 -47.22
N ALA A 4 3.92 1.55 -47.99
CA ALA A 4 3.60 0.21 -47.49
C ALA A 4 4.57 -0.27 -46.38
N SER A 5 5.84 0.14 -46.46
CA SER A 5 6.85 -0.15 -45.44
C SER A 5 6.58 0.63 -44.14
N MET A 6 6.18 1.89 -44.24
CA MET A 6 5.83 2.72 -43.08
C MET A 6 4.58 2.18 -42.34
N ASP A 7 3.57 1.72 -43.07
CA ASP A 7 2.37 1.10 -42.47
C ASP A 7 2.72 -0.21 -41.75
N THR A 8 3.63 -1.02 -42.32
CA THR A 8 4.09 -2.27 -41.72
C THR A 8 4.85 -2.03 -40.41
N VAL A 9 5.73 -1.01 -40.38
CA VAL A 9 6.45 -0.60 -39.16
C VAL A 9 5.49 -0.09 -38.09
N ARG A 10 4.48 0.71 -38.48
CA ARG A 10 3.47 1.23 -37.56
C ARG A 10 2.61 0.12 -36.95
N ILE A 11 2.21 -0.87 -37.75
CA ILE A 11 1.46 -2.05 -37.28
C ILE A 11 2.31 -2.89 -36.32
N SER A 12 3.58 -3.15 -36.65
CA SER A 12 4.50 -3.88 -35.76
C SER A 12 4.72 -3.19 -34.42
N ASN A 13 4.90 -1.86 -34.41
CA ASN A 13 5.03 -1.10 -33.17
C ASN A 13 3.76 -1.13 -32.33
N ASN A 14 2.59 -0.98 -32.94
CA ASN A 14 1.31 -1.09 -32.24
C ASN A 14 1.12 -2.50 -31.65
N LEU A 15 1.45 -3.54 -32.41
CA LEU A 15 1.37 -4.92 -31.93
C LEU A 15 2.33 -5.17 -30.75
N TYR A 16 3.53 -4.59 -30.78
CA TYR A 16 4.49 -4.66 -29.67
C TYR A 16 3.95 -3.98 -28.41
N ILE A 17 3.39 -2.77 -28.54
CA ILE A 17 2.80 -2.04 -27.41
C ILE A 17 1.62 -2.81 -26.82
N ILE A 18 0.72 -3.33 -27.66
CA ILE A 18 -0.43 -4.13 -27.21
C ILE A 18 0.05 -5.37 -26.47
N LYS A 19 1.03 -6.12 -27.02
CA LYS A 19 1.62 -7.27 -26.34
C LYS A 19 2.19 -6.89 -24.96
N LYS A 20 2.90 -5.77 -24.86
CA LYS A 20 3.48 -5.29 -23.60
C LYS A 20 2.39 -4.93 -22.56
N ILE A 21 1.32 -4.26 -22.98
CA ILE A 21 0.19 -3.92 -22.12
C ILE A 21 -0.51 -5.19 -21.62
N VAL A 22 -0.81 -6.12 -22.53
CA VAL A 22 -1.47 -7.39 -22.20
C VAL A 22 -0.63 -8.22 -21.23
N CYS A 23 0.68 -8.35 -21.47
CA CYS A 23 1.57 -9.04 -20.54
C CYS A 23 1.59 -8.39 -19.15
N ASN A 24 1.68 -7.05 -19.07
CA ASN A 24 1.66 -6.35 -17.79
C ASN A 24 0.33 -6.54 -17.05
N PHE A 25 -0.79 -6.47 -17.77
CA PHE A 25 -2.10 -6.74 -17.20
C PHE A 25 -2.19 -8.17 -16.64
N ILE A 26 -1.75 -9.17 -17.40
CA ILE A 26 -1.75 -10.57 -16.97
C ILE A 26 -0.89 -10.77 -15.72
N GLU A 27 0.31 -10.18 -15.67
CA GLU A 27 1.18 -10.28 -14.49
C GLU A 27 0.57 -9.60 -13.25
N LYS A 28 -0.08 -8.45 -13.40
CA LYS A 28 -0.82 -7.82 -12.31
C LYS A 28 -1.99 -8.68 -11.83
N GLN A 29 -2.74 -9.29 -12.75
CA GLN A 29 -3.83 -10.20 -12.39
C GLN A 29 -3.32 -11.44 -11.64
N LYS A 30 -2.19 -12.02 -12.07
CA LYS A 30 -1.55 -13.13 -11.35
C LYS A 30 -1.15 -12.71 -9.94
N LEU A 31 -0.58 -11.52 -9.78
CA LEU A 31 -0.19 -11.01 -8.46
C LEU A 31 -1.40 -10.83 -7.55
N ILE A 32 -2.49 -10.25 -8.06
CA ILE A 32 -3.75 -10.08 -7.31
C ILE A 32 -4.29 -11.44 -6.86
N ASN A 33 -4.37 -12.41 -7.77
CA ASN A 33 -4.84 -13.77 -7.44
C ASN A 33 -3.96 -14.43 -6.38
N LYS A 34 -2.64 -14.28 -6.48
CA LYS A 34 -1.71 -14.81 -5.50
C LYS A 34 -1.93 -14.19 -4.11
N ILE A 35 -2.10 -12.86 -4.05
CA ILE A 35 -2.39 -12.15 -2.79
C ILE A 35 -3.70 -12.67 -2.19
N LEU A 36 -4.76 -12.78 -2.99
CA LEU A 36 -6.07 -13.25 -2.53
C LEU A 36 -6.01 -14.68 -1.97
N ILE A 37 -5.35 -15.60 -2.68
CA ILE A 37 -5.20 -16.99 -2.25
C ILE A 37 -4.43 -17.07 -0.93
N ASN A 38 -3.33 -16.32 -0.78
CA ASN A 38 -2.56 -16.30 0.46
C ASN A 38 -3.39 -15.80 1.63
N SER A 39 -4.15 -14.70 1.45
CA SER A 39 -5.02 -14.19 2.52
C SER A 39 -6.10 -15.19 2.93
N LEU A 40 -6.67 -15.94 1.98
CA LEU A 40 -7.61 -17.02 2.30
C LEU A 40 -6.94 -18.16 3.08
N GLN A 41 -5.71 -18.52 2.72
CA GLN A 41 -4.93 -19.53 3.45
C GLN A 41 -4.61 -19.08 4.87
N ASP A 42 -4.26 -17.81 5.07
CA ASP A 42 -4.03 -17.25 6.41
C ASP A 42 -5.31 -17.34 7.26
N CYS A 43 -6.47 -16.97 6.70
CA CYS A 43 -7.76 -17.15 7.38
C CYS A 43 -8.04 -18.62 7.73
N ALA A 44 -7.79 -19.54 6.79
CA ALA A 44 -7.96 -20.97 7.03
C ALA A 44 -7.02 -21.49 8.14
N ALA A 45 -5.79 -20.98 8.19
CA ALA A 45 -4.82 -21.31 9.23
C ALA A 45 -5.22 -20.81 10.62
N LEU A 46 -5.97 -19.70 10.73
CA LEU A 46 -6.56 -19.26 12.00
C LEU A 46 -7.69 -20.19 12.47
N LEU A 47 -8.53 -20.65 11.53
CA LEU A 47 -9.67 -21.53 11.81
C LEU A 47 -9.26 -22.96 12.21
N ALA A 48 -8.04 -23.38 11.87
CA ALA A 48 -7.52 -24.71 12.18
C ALA A 48 -7.09 -24.88 13.66
N TYR A 49 -7.02 -23.81 14.44
CA TYR A 49 -6.58 -23.84 15.83
C TYR A 49 -7.75 -23.58 16.79
N GLU A 50 -7.77 -24.30 17.92
CA GLU A 50 -8.75 -24.06 19.00
C GLU A 50 -8.60 -22.67 19.61
N GLN A 51 -7.35 -22.21 19.76
CA GLN A 51 -7.01 -20.83 20.10
C GLN A 51 -6.33 -20.16 18.88
N PRO A 52 -7.05 -19.33 18.09
CA PRO A 52 -6.51 -18.76 16.85
C PRO A 52 -5.23 -17.93 17.02
N GLN A 53 -4.98 -17.37 18.20
CA GLN A 53 -3.78 -16.59 18.51
C GLN A 53 -2.49 -17.45 18.50
N GLN A 54 -2.62 -18.77 18.67
CA GLN A 54 -1.50 -19.71 18.62
C GLN A 54 -1.12 -20.14 17.20
N SER A 55 -1.91 -19.75 16.20
CA SER A 55 -1.61 -20.01 14.79
C SER A 55 -0.33 -19.32 14.35
N SER A 56 0.34 -19.84 13.33
CA SER A 56 1.51 -19.19 12.70
C SER A 56 1.20 -17.77 12.18
N VAL A 57 -0.08 -17.49 11.91
CA VAL A 57 -0.60 -16.19 11.50
C VAL A 57 -1.38 -15.46 12.61
N GLY A 58 -1.21 -15.88 13.87
CA GLY A 58 -1.87 -15.27 15.03
C GLY A 58 -1.57 -13.77 15.20
N TYR A 59 -0.45 -13.28 14.64
CA TYR A 59 -0.11 -11.85 14.62
C TYR A 59 -1.19 -10.97 13.94
N LEU A 60 -1.98 -11.54 13.02
CA LEU A 60 -3.12 -10.88 12.38
C LEU A 60 -4.22 -10.49 13.38
N LEU A 61 -4.29 -11.18 14.53
CA LEU A 61 -5.25 -10.92 15.60
C LEU A 61 -4.71 -9.97 16.68
N SER A 62 -3.47 -9.51 16.55
CA SER A 62 -2.85 -8.60 17.51
C SER A 62 -3.60 -7.27 17.59
N GLU A 63 -3.53 -6.62 18.74
CA GLU A 63 -4.16 -5.31 18.94
C GLU A 63 -3.71 -4.28 17.91
N SER A 64 -2.41 -4.27 17.59
CA SER A 64 -1.85 -3.38 16.56
C SER A 64 -2.47 -3.59 15.18
N GLN A 65 -2.75 -4.84 14.79
CA GLN A 65 -3.39 -5.13 13.50
C GLN A 65 -4.87 -4.73 13.52
N ARG A 66 -5.57 -4.93 14.64
CA ARG A 66 -6.96 -4.48 14.79
C ARG A 66 -7.09 -2.97 14.66
N GLU A 67 -6.17 -2.21 15.25
CA GLU A 67 -6.12 -0.74 15.13
C GLU A 67 -5.93 -0.32 13.66
N ILE A 68 -4.96 -0.91 12.97
CA ILE A 68 -4.70 -0.63 11.54
C ILE A 68 -5.92 -0.95 10.67
N VAL A 69 -6.57 -2.09 10.90
CA VAL A 69 -7.77 -2.48 10.15
C VAL A 69 -8.92 -1.52 10.46
N ALA A 70 -9.13 -1.16 11.73
CA ALA A 70 -10.15 -0.20 12.13
C ALA A 70 -9.94 1.16 11.45
N ASP A 71 -8.72 1.70 11.47
CA ASP A 71 -8.40 2.96 10.79
C ASP A 71 -8.65 2.88 9.29
N THR A 72 -8.26 1.77 8.64
CA THR A 72 -8.44 1.57 7.20
C THR A 72 -9.93 1.50 6.82
N VAL A 73 -10.72 0.74 7.59
CA VAL A 73 -12.16 0.61 7.38
C VAL A 73 -12.88 1.94 7.65
N ASN A 74 -12.52 2.63 8.73
CA ASN A 74 -13.07 3.94 9.06
C ASN A 74 -12.80 4.95 7.94
N ALA A 75 -11.55 5.00 7.44
CA ALA A 75 -11.19 5.86 6.32
C ALA A 75 -11.97 5.52 5.04
N MET A 76 -12.16 4.22 4.75
CA MET A 76 -12.96 3.77 3.60
C MET A 76 -14.43 4.20 3.73
N ILE A 77 -15.05 4.01 4.89
CA ILE A 77 -16.44 4.43 5.14
C ILE A 77 -16.59 5.95 5.01
N LEU A 78 -15.64 6.72 5.53
CA LEU A 78 -15.65 8.18 5.39
C LEU A 78 -15.47 8.61 3.93
N SER A 79 -14.69 7.88 3.14
CA SER A 79 -14.44 8.19 1.71
C SER A 79 -15.66 8.00 0.81
N THR A 80 -16.57 7.11 1.22
CA THR A 80 -17.79 6.80 0.45
C THR A 80 -18.97 7.67 0.86
N ASN A 81 -18.80 8.57 1.85
CA ASN A 81 -19.84 9.49 2.26
C ASN A 81 -20.07 10.57 1.18
N PRO A 82 -21.25 10.63 0.56
CA PRO A 82 -21.52 11.57 -0.54
C PRO A 82 -21.55 13.04 -0.09
N ASN A 83 -21.58 13.30 1.22
CA ASN A 83 -21.58 14.66 1.79
C ASN A 83 -20.17 15.17 2.12
N VAL A 84 -19.12 14.36 1.91
CA VAL A 84 -17.73 14.76 2.15
C VAL A 84 -17.15 15.29 0.84
N GLU A 85 -16.90 16.60 0.78
CA GLU A 85 -16.42 17.29 -0.43
C GLU A 85 -14.98 16.88 -0.84
N ASP A 86 -14.19 16.31 0.08
CA ASP A 86 -12.83 15.84 -0.19
C ASP A 86 -12.67 14.35 0.17
N SER A 87 -13.11 13.49 -0.73
CA SER A 87 -12.97 12.02 -0.61
C SER A 87 -11.52 11.53 -0.60
N GLN A 88 -10.56 12.36 -1.02
CA GLN A 88 -9.12 12.07 -0.96
C GLN A 88 -8.52 12.50 0.40
N GLY A 89 -9.06 13.55 1.01
CA GLY A 89 -8.65 14.08 2.31
C GLY A 89 -9.05 13.22 3.52
N CYS A 90 -9.95 12.24 3.36
CA CYS A 90 -10.39 11.40 4.47
C CYS A 90 -9.43 10.23 4.79
N LEU A 91 -8.51 9.89 3.89
CA LEU A 91 -7.57 8.78 4.09
C LEU A 91 -6.51 9.11 5.14
N HIS A 92 -6.14 10.39 5.23
CA HIS A 92 -5.14 10.89 6.16
C HIS A 92 -5.56 12.26 6.65
N SER A 93 -5.59 12.46 7.97
CA SER A 93 -5.82 13.78 8.54
C SER A 93 -4.80 14.80 8.00
N TYR A 94 -5.18 16.07 7.92
CA TYR A 94 -4.24 17.13 7.52
C TYR A 94 -2.95 17.11 8.34
N LEU A 95 -3.07 16.82 9.65
CA LEU A 95 -1.93 16.63 10.55
C LEU A 95 -1.06 15.44 10.13
N GLU A 96 -1.65 14.29 9.82
CA GLU A 96 -0.88 13.12 9.37
C GLU A 96 -0.13 13.41 8.07
N ARG A 97 -0.76 14.10 7.12
CA ARG A 97 -0.12 14.51 5.86
C ARG A 97 1.09 15.41 6.13
N LEU A 98 0.93 16.41 6.99
CA LEU A 98 2.03 17.29 7.40
C LEU A 98 3.16 16.52 8.08
N LEU A 99 2.84 15.60 8.99
CA LEU A 99 3.84 14.78 9.68
C LEU A 99 4.60 13.87 8.71
N ARG A 100 3.91 13.28 7.72
CA ARG A 100 4.55 12.48 6.65
C ARG A 100 5.48 13.32 5.79
N GLN A 101 5.03 14.51 5.36
CA GLN A 101 5.86 15.44 4.58
C GLN A 101 7.09 15.90 5.36
N LEU A 102 6.91 16.27 6.64
CA LEU A 102 8.01 16.66 7.52
C LEU A 102 9.02 15.51 7.67
N THR A 103 8.53 14.29 7.89
CA THR A 103 9.37 13.08 8.00
C THR A 103 10.16 12.85 6.72
N ALA A 104 9.51 12.91 5.56
CA ALA A 104 10.17 12.72 4.27
C ALA A 104 11.23 13.79 4.00
N CYS A 105 10.91 15.07 4.24
CA CYS A 105 11.84 16.18 4.09
C CYS A 105 13.08 16.02 4.99
N TYR A 106 12.85 15.61 6.24
CA TYR A 106 13.94 15.41 7.19
C TYR A 106 14.86 14.25 6.78
N LEU A 107 14.29 13.13 6.31
CA LEU A 107 15.05 11.97 5.83
C LEU A 107 15.90 12.31 4.60
N GLU A 108 15.34 13.03 3.64
CA GLU A 108 16.06 13.48 2.44
C GLU A 108 17.25 14.37 2.83
N ARG A 109 17.01 15.35 3.70
CA ARG A 109 18.05 16.25 4.19
C ARG A 109 19.16 15.51 4.94
N ARG A 110 18.81 14.46 5.70
CA ARG A 110 19.78 13.59 6.39
C ARG A 110 20.60 12.79 5.38
N SER A 111 19.98 12.27 4.33
CA SER A 111 20.68 11.57 3.26
C SER A 111 21.69 12.47 2.55
N LEU A 112 21.30 13.71 2.21
CA LEU A 112 22.20 14.72 1.63
C LEU A 112 23.39 15.09 2.54
N ASN A 113 23.22 14.96 3.85
CA ASN A 113 24.27 15.20 4.85
C ASN A 113 25.06 13.92 5.22
N GLY A 114 25.04 12.88 4.38
CA GLY A 114 25.80 11.65 4.62
C GLY A 114 25.29 10.84 5.82
N ASP A 115 23.97 10.84 6.03
CA ASP A 115 23.29 10.16 7.13
C ASP A 115 23.67 10.65 8.54
N GLN A 116 24.31 11.81 8.63
CA GLN A 116 24.70 12.41 9.91
C GLN A 116 23.51 13.07 10.63
N GLY A 117 23.47 12.93 11.95
CA GLY A 117 22.42 13.48 12.82
C GLY A 117 21.33 12.46 13.21
N GLU A 118 20.49 12.86 14.18
CA GLU A 118 19.41 11.99 14.68
C GLU A 118 18.37 11.69 13.61
N ALA A 119 17.95 10.43 13.48
CA ALA A 119 16.85 10.06 12.61
C ALA A 119 15.51 10.43 13.26
N PHE A 120 14.70 11.24 12.58
CA PHE A 120 13.32 11.49 13.00
C PHE A 120 12.47 10.24 12.75
N GLN A 121 11.97 9.65 13.83
CA GLN A 121 11.09 8.48 13.77
C GLN A 121 9.77 8.83 14.46
N LEU A 122 8.74 9.16 13.68
CA LEU A 122 7.43 9.54 14.19
C LEU A 122 6.86 8.51 15.18
N ARG A 123 6.98 7.21 14.89
CA ARG A 123 6.57 6.13 15.81
C ARG A 123 7.26 6.20 17.17
N ARG A 124 8.56 6.54 17.21
CA ARG A 124 9.32 6.65 18.47
C ARG A 124 8.80 7.81 19.32
N VAL A 125 8.45 8.93 18.69
CA VAL A 125 7.87 10.10 19.35
C VAL A 125 6.48 9.81 19.90
N LEU A 126 5.62 9.17 19.09
CA LEU A 126 4.25 8.82 19.49
C LEU A 126 4.21 7.77 20.62
N ASN A 127 5.15 6.82 20.63
CA ASN A 127 5.21 5.77 21.66
C ASN A 127 5.85 6.25 22.97
N CYS A 128 6.53 7.40 22.99
CA CYS A 128 7.15 7.98 24.21
C CYS A 128 6.12 8.44 25.25
N GLY A 129 4.85 8.65 24.84
CA GLY A 129 3.76 9.08 25.72
C GLY A 129 2.99 7.93 26.39
N LYS A 130 3.22 6.68 25.98
CA LYS A 130 2.60 5.49 26.61
C LYS A 130 3.52 5.03 27.75
N LYS A 131 3.39 5.64 28.93
CA LYS A 131 3.79 5.02 30.20
C LYS A 131 2.56 4.30 30.76
N ASP A 132 2.77 3.08 31.22
CA ASP A 132 1.78 2.16 31.80
C ASP A 132 0.84 2.82 32.81
#